data_AF-A0AA90R4Q9-F1
#
_entry.id   AF-A0AA90R4Q9-F1
#
_cell.length_a   1.000
_cell.length_b   1.000
_cell.length_c   1.000
_cell.angle_alpha   90.00
_cell.angle_beta   90.00
_cell.angle_gamma   90.00
#
_symmetry.space_group_name_H-M   'P 1'
#
loop_
_entity.id
_entity.type
_entity.pdbx_description
1 polymer ?
#
loop_
_entity_poly.entity_id
_entity_poly.type
_entity_poly.pdbx_seq_one_letter_code
_entity_poly.pdbx_strand_id
1 'polypeptide(L)'
;MKKYRNTMKIIKSFVFTTVLSFGLISEGHFTEAAGLDKTKMEPVKAVQVNSAQQQASKKATSAKPKAKVKAKVQHKKKSKIVKSQASVHTSETAKRHAASNSAIFAKKTLAESNGTEAAAKYVFGSDSASSANPKGEELYLGKLGYGSKVQFDASTGSGIYFSSARAQKASYVYGYWFLTGIQKAPSRTSASEWGRQQAKLALKTYEAMKNVYGSKVRPVIFIDVESALTGMKDNDFANNRSIYNAFVNYLKQYGQGAKPGTYSSTGNWKLTMGDFSPSTPGAYWLAHYPGDIPSDLTTSNSYWGNFPGTNEKAEIWQYYGGTNDYDVAWKLP
;
A
#
# COMPACT_ATOMS: atom_id res chain seq x y z
N MET A 1 -26.04 56.38 16.43
CA MET A 1 -25.08 55.33 16.01
C MET A 1 -25.79 53.97 16.03
N LYS A 2 -25.74 53.17 14.95
CA LYS A 2 -26.33 51.82 14.91
C LYS A 2 -25.22 50.78 14.71
N LYS A 3 -25.18 49.73 15.53
CA LYS A 3 -24.23 48.60 15.38
C LYS A 3 -24.86 47.53 14.49
N TYR A 4 -24.27 47.26 13.33
CA TYR A 4 -24.61 46.07 12.54
C TYR A 4 -23.75 44.89 12.97
N ARG A 5 -24.40 43.79 13.41
CA ARG A 5 -23.84 42.44 13.31
C ARG A 5 -24.47 41.80 12.08
N ASN A 6 -23.68 41.43 11.09
CA ASN A 6 -24.14 40.65 9.95
C ASN A 6 -23.71 39.19 10.13
N THR A 7 -24.63 38.25 10.03
CA THR A 7 -24.40 36.83 10.37
C THR A 7 -24.80 35.95 9.20
N MET A 8 -23.96 35.93 8.15
CA MET A 8 -24.20 35.08 6.99
C MET A 8 -24.01 33.60 7.36
N LYS A 9 -25.12 32.87 7.40
CA LYS A 9 -25.11 31.39 7.39
C LYS A 9 -24.66 30.93 6.01
N ILE A 10 -23.50 30.28 5.92
CA ILE A 10 -23.03 29.65 4.68
C ILE A 10 -23.82 28.36 4.46
N ILE A 11 -24.72 28.36 3.49
CA ILE A 11 -25.44 27.17 3.05
C ILE A 11 -24.53 26.39 2.10
N LYS A 12 -24.08 25.19 2.51
CA LYS A 12 -23.32 24.29 1.63
C LYS A 12 -24.28 23.58 0.67
N SER A 13 -24.30 23.99 -0.59
CA SER A 13 -25.00 23.26 -1.65
C SER A 13 -24.10 22.16 -2.22
N PHE A 14 -24.52 20.90 -2.12
CA PHE A 14 -23.88 19.77 -2.80
C PHE A 14 -24.59 19.52 -4.12
N VAL A 15 -23.89 19.70 -5.24
CA VAL A 15 -24.37 19.32 -6.58
C VAL A 15 -23.78 17.96 -6.95
N PHE A 16 -24.57 16.89 -6.83
CA PHE A 16 -24.21 15.56 -7.33
C PHE A 16 -24.61 15.45 -8.80
N THR A 17 -23.64 15.45 -9.71
CA THR A 17 -23.83 15.21 -11.15
C THR A 17 -23.64 13.73 -11.48
N THR A 18 -24.65 12.92 -11.15
CA THR A 18 -24.68 11.48 -11.50
C THR A 18 -24.91 11.28 -12.99
N VAL A 19 -23.84 11.08 -13.77
CA VAL A 19 -23.94 10.63 -15.17
C VAL A 19 -24.29 9.15 -15.21
N LEU A 20 -25.59 8.86 -15.35
CA LEU A 20 -26.13 7.49 -15.39
C LEU A 20 -26.01 6.91 -16.81
N SER A 21 -24.83 6.38 -17.13
CA SER A 21 -24.56 5.74 -18.43
C SER A 21 -25.16 4.33 -18.49
N PHE A 22 -26.35 4.22 -19.07
CA PHE A 22 -26.97 2.92 -19.39
C PHE A 22 -26.17 2.21 -20.50
N GLY A 23 -25.39 1.20 -20.13
CA GLY A 23 -24.84 0.25 -21.10
C GLY A 23 -25.93 -0.69 -21.60
N LEU A 24 -26.21 -0.65 -22.90
CA LEU A 24 -27.08 -1.63 -23.56
C LEU A 24 -26.44 -3.02 -23.46
N ILE A 25 -27.08 -3.93 -22.73
CA ILE A 25 -26.75 -5.36 -22.77
C ILE A 25 -27.43 -5.94 -24.00
N SER A 26 -26.71 -6.03 -25.12
CA SER A 26 -27.12 -6.89 -26.24
C SER A 26 -26.73 -8.33 -25.93
N GLU A 27 -27.73 -9.16 -25.60
CA GLU A 27 -27.52 -10.59 -25.35
C GLU A 27 -27.16 -11.32 -26.65
N GLY A 28 -25.86 -11.43 -26.92
CA GLY A 28 -25.32 -12.24 -28.02
C GLY A 28 -25.51 -13.73 -27.73
N HIS A 29 -26.64 -14.29 -28.16
CA HIS A 29 -26.88 -15.73 -28.14
C HIS A 29 -25.85 -16.45 -29.02
N PHE A 30 -24.98 -17.26 -28.39
CA PHE A 30 -24.21 -18.27 -29.11
C PHE A 30 -25.08 -19.51 -29.28
N THR A 31 -25.49 -19.79 -30.51
CA THR A 31 -26.21 -21.01 -30.88
C THR A 31 -25.23 -22.13 -31.20
N GLU A 32 -25.16 -23.14 -30.34
CA GLU A 32 -24.62 -24.46 -30.68
C GLU A 32 -25.73 -25.49 -30.42
N ALA A 33 -25.93 -26.42 -31.36
CA ALA A 33 -27.15 -27.22 -31.44
C ALA A 33 -26.86 -28.73 -31.42
N ALA A 34 -27.14 -29.37 -30.28
CA ALA A 34 -27.25 -30.83 -30.16
C ALA A 34 -28.07 -31.21 -28.92
N GLY A 35 -28.74 -32.37 -28.94
CA GLY A 35 -29.28 -33.02 -27.75
C GLY A 35 -30.59 -32.46 -27.19
N LEU A 36 -31.72 -32.88 -27.76
CA LEU A 36 -33.04 -32.70 -27.15
C LEU A 36 -33.29 -33.83 -26.14
N ASP A 37 -33.51 -33.52 -24.87
CA ASP A 37 -34.31 -34.37 -23.98
C ASP A 37 -35.17 -33.51 -23.03
N LYS A 38 -36.28 -34.06 -22.55
CA LYS A 38 -37.38 -33.31 -21.93
C LYS A 38 -37.67 -33.79 -20.50
N THR A 39 -37.51 -32.91 -19.52
CA THR A 39 -38.19 -33.07 -18.22
C THR A 39 -38.68 -31.73 -17.71
N LYS A 40 -40.01 -31.60 -17.54
CA LYS A 40 -40.64 -30.50 -16.79
C LYS A 40 -40.36 -30.66 -15.30
N MET A 41 -40.01 -29.57 -14.61
CA MET A 41 -40.45 -29.33 -13.23
C MET A 41 -40.78 -27.85 -13.04
N GLU A 42 -41.84 -27.56 -12.29
CA GLU A 42 -42.29 -26.20 -11.97
C GLU A 42 -41.60 -25.65 -10.71
N PRO A 43 -41.48 -24.31 -10.54
CA PRO A 43 -40.78 -23.73 -9.40
C PRO A 43 -41.58 -23.87 -8.10
N VAL A 44 -41.02 -24.58 -7.12
CA VAL A 44 -41.61 -24.68 -5.76
C VAL A 44 -41.46 -23.34 -5.03
N LYS A 45 -42.58 -22.89 -4.45
CA LYS A 45 -42.74 -21.60 -3.78
C LYS A 45 -42.03 -21.59 -2.42
N ALA A 46 -41.37 -20.48 -2.07
CA ALA A 46 -40.69 -20.33 -0.79
C ALA A 46 -41.67 -20.36 0.40
N VAL A 47 -41.27 -21.02 1.49
CA VAL A 47 -41.97 -20.98 2.78
C VAL A 47 -41.10 -20.24 3.80
N GLN A 48 -41.66 -19.19 4.38
CA GLN A 48 -41.06 -18.37 5.42
C GLN A 48 -41.56 -18.86 6.79
N VAL A 49 -40.66 -19.04 7.77
CA VAL A 49 -41.03 -19.34 9.16
C VAL A 49 -40.29 -18.39 10.09
N ASN A 50 -41.02 -17.72 10.99
CA ASN A 50 -40.53 -16.69 11.90
C ASN A 50 -41.02 -16.94 13.33
N SER A 51 -40.12 -17.38 14.22
CA SER A 51 -40.24 -17.35 15.68
C SER A 51 -38.81 -17.56 16.25
N ALA A 52 -38.24 -16.73 17.14
CA ALA A 52 -38.68 -16.24 18.46
C ALA A 52 -38.81 -17.37 19.51
N GLN A 53 -38.40 -17.25 20.78
CA GLN A 53 -37.54 -16.30 21.53
C GLN A 53 -37.48 -16.79 23.00
N GLN A 54 -36.33 -16.67 23.71
CA GLN A 54 -36.08 -16.63 25.18
C GLN A 54 -34.68 -17.26 25.48
N GLN A 55 -33.80 -16.78 26.37
CA GLN A 55 -33.86 -16.46 27.82
C GLN A 55 -34.09 -17.69 28.72
N ALA A 56 -33.40 -17.93 29.85
CA ALA A 56 -32.19 -17.35 30.47
C ALA A 56 -31.65 -18.40 31.52
N SER A 57 -30.78 -18.21 32.54
CA SER A 57 -30.14 -17.06 33.23
C SER A 57 -28.99 -17.54 34.17
N LYS A 58 -28.26 -16.62 34.83
CA LYS A 58 -27.46 -16.78 36.10
C LYS A 58 -26.11 -17.55 36.03
N LYS A 59 -25.12 -17.33 36.92
CA LYS A 59 -24.70 -16.15 37.75
C LYS A 59 -23.31 -16.41 38.43
N ALA A 60 -22.49 -15.37 38.63
CA ALA A 60 -21.33 -15.29 39.56
C ALA A 60 -20.07 -16.15 39.24
N THR A 61 -18.85 -15.89 39.75
CA THR A 61 -18.37 -14.87 40.73
C THR A 61 -16.95 -14.36 40.43
N SER A 62 -16.57 -13.23 41.04
CA SER A 62 -15.26 -12.53 40.99
C SER A 62 -14.09 -13.26 41.70
N ALA A 63 -12.85 -13.12 41.18
CA ALA A 63 -11.64 -12.96 42.00
C ALA A 63 -10.42 -12.35 41.25
N LYS A 64 -9.81 -11.29 41.81
CA LYS A 64 -8.46 -10.72 41.56
C LYS A 64 -8.12 -9.85 42.80
N PRO A 65 -6.86 -9.44 43.10
CA PRO A 65 -5.55 -9.78 42.52
C PRO A 65 -4.50 -10.21 43.58
N LYS A 66 -3.24 -10.43 43.16
CA LYS A 66 -2.02 -10.17 43.96
C LYS A 66 -0.81 -9.93 43.04
N ALA A 67 0.24 -9.27 43.55
CA ALA A 67 1.37 -8.77 42.74
C ALA A 67 2.67 -8.58 43.56
N LYS A 68 3.77 -8.25 42.85
CA LYS A 68 5.20 -8.12 43.28
C LYS A 68 5.98 -9.43 43.08
N VAL A 69 7.28 -9.43 42.75
CA VAL A 69 8.37 -8.47 43.07
C VAL A 69 9.09 -7.88 41.83
N LYS A 70 9.82 -6.77 42.01
CA LYS A 70 10.63 -6.07 40.99
C LYS A 70 12.03 -6.67 40.84
N ALA A 71 12.59 -6.60 39.64
CA ALA A 71 14.04 -6.49 39.43
C ALA A 71 14.35 -5.30 38.52
N LYS A 72 15.28 -4.42 38.91
CA LYS A 72 15.81 -3.34 38.07
C LYS A 72 17.08 -3.84 37.37
N VAL A 73 17.17 -3.72 36.05
CA VAL A 73 18.46 -3.68 35.34
C VAL A 73 18.44 -2.53 34.34
N GLN A 74 19.35 -1.57 34.48
CA GLN A 74 19.55 -0.49 33.53
C GLN A 74 20.66 -0.87 32.54
N HIS A 75 20.33 -1.01 31.25
CA HIS A 75 21.34 -1.11 30.20
C HIS A 75 21.10 -0.12 29.07
N LYS A 76 21.88 0.96 29.07
CA LYS A 76 22.03 1.86 27.93
C LYS A 76 22.68 1.08 26.77
N LYS A 77 21.90 0.61 25.80
CA LYS A 77 22.45 0.07 24.54
C LYS A 77 22.96 1.23 23.67
N LYS A 78 24.24 1.57 23.79
CA LYS A 78 24.97 2.25 22.71
C LYS A 78 24.98 1.35 21.48
N SER A 79 24.75 1.91 20.30
CA SER A 79 24.90 1.22 19.02
C SER A 79 26.37 0.81 18.80
N LYS A 80 26.66 -0.50 18.81
CA LYS A 80 27.96 -1.02 18.36
C LYS A 80 27.94 -1.13 16.85
N ILE A 81 28.71 -0.27 16.18
CA ILE A 81 29.04 -0.42 14.75
C ILE A 81 29.83 -1.72 14.59
N VAL A 82 29.31 -2.66 13.81
CA VAL A 82 29.99 -3.93 13.51
C VAL A 82 30.98 -3.68 12.37
N LYS A 83 32.27 -3.57 12.69
CA LYS A 83 33.34 -3.71 11.69
C LYS A 83 33.32 -5.15 11.16
N SER A 84 33.55 -5.33 9.86
CA SER A 84 33.65 -6.69 9.29
C SER A 84 34.88 -7.40 9.87
N GLN A 85 34.73 -8.66 10.29
CA GLN A 85 35.87 -9.46 10.76
C GLN A 85 36.81 -9.84 9.60
N ALA A 86 36.27 -9.99 8.38
CA ALA A 86 37.05 -10.31 7.19
C ALA A 86 38.19 -9.30 6.95
N SER A 87 37.90 -8.00 6.99
CA SER A 87 38.91 -6.94 6.81
C SER A 87 39.98 -6.89 7.92
N VAL A 88 39.77 -7.55 9.07
CA VAL A 88 40.71 -7.55 10.20
C VAL A 88 41.68 -8.75 10.15
N HIS A 89 41.23 -9.91 9.65
CA HIS A 89 41.98 -11.18 9.71
C HIS A 89 42.49 -11.71 8.36
N THR A 90 42.36 -10.95 7.27
CA THR A 90 42.82 -11.36 5.93
C THR A 90 44.32 -11.14 5.73
N SER A 91 45.03 -12.16 5.23
CA SER A 91 46.47 -12.13 4.93
C SER A 91 46.83 -11.29 3.69
N GLU A 92 48.08 -10.83 3.58
CA GLU A 92 48.53 -10.01 2.44
C GLU A 92 48.37 -10.71 1.08
N THR A 93 48.62 -12.02 1.01
CA THR A 93 48.40 -12.80 -0.22
C THR A 93 46.92 -12.78 -0.62
N ALA A 94 46.01 -12.97 0.34
CA ALA A 94 44.57 -12.93 0.09
C ALA A 94 44.08 -11.52 -0.31
N LYS A 95 44.71 -10.45 0.18
CA LYS A 95 44.45 -9.08 -0.30
C LYS A 95 44.84 -8.91 -1.77
N ARG A 96 46.04 -9.36 -2.17
CA ARG A 96 46.55 -9.18 -3.56
C ARG A 96 45.71 -9.85 -4.64
N HIS A 97 45.01 -10.94 -4.32
CA HIS A 97 44.18 -11.68 -5.28
C HIS A 97 42.67 -11.45 -5.12
N ALA A 98 42.23 -10.57 -4.22
CA ALA A 98 40.82 -10.28 -4.01
C ALA A 98 40.27 -9.27 -5.04
N ALA A 99 39.04 -9.48 -5.50
CA ALA A 99 38.34 -8.53 -6.36
C ALA A 99 38.07 -7.20 -5.60
N SER A 100 38.09 -6.08 -6.31
CA SER A 100 38.02 -4.72 -5.72
C SER A 100 36.70 -4.40 -5.00
N ASN A 101 35.66 -5.20 -5.22
CA ASN A 101 34.34 -5.12 -4.57
C ASN A 101 34.18 -6.13 -3.41
N SER A 102 35.21 -6.91 -3.07
CA SER A 102 35.16 -7.89 -1.98
C SER A 102 35.09 -7.25 -0.59
N ALA A 103 34.58 -8.01 0.39
CA ALA A 103 34.49 -7.57 1.79
C ALA A 103 35.86 -7.24 2.45
N ILE A 104 36.97 -7.67 1.83
CA ILE A 104 38.34 -7.33 2.23
C ILE A 104 38.63 -5.84 1.98
N PHE A 105 38.07 -5.27 0.92
CA PHE A 105 38.29 -3.88 0.47
C PHE A 105 37.12 -2.94 0.75
N ALA A 106 36.25 -3.27 1.71
CA ALA A 106 35.11 -2.43 2.10
C ALA A 106 35.56 -1.03 2.58
N LYS A 107 35.59 -0.05 1.68
CA LYS A 107 36.15 1.28 1.94
C LYS A 107 35.36 2.04 3.01
N LYS A 108 36.06 2.43 4.08
CA LYS A 108 35.62 3.38 5.11
C LYS A 108 35.45 4.78 4.48
N THR A 109 34.28 5.07 3.91
CA THR A 109 33.92 6.43 3.49
C THR A 109 33.58 7.28 4.72
N LEU A 110 34.62 7.63 5.47
CA LEU A 110 34.61 8.59 6.56
C LEU A 110 35.79 9.53 6.35
N ALA A 111 35.54 10.59 5.58
CA ALA A 111 36.26 11.84 5.76
C ALA A 111 35.80 12.43 7.11
N GLU A 112 36.74 12.88 7.93
CA GLU A 112 36.47 13.43 9.25
C GLU A 112 36.08 14.91 9.13
N SER A 113 34.82 15.16 8.76
CA SER A 113 34.18 16.45 9.00
C SER A 113 33.68 16.53 10.43
N ASN A 114 33.94 17.64 11.13
CA ASN A 114 33.17 18.06 12.32
C ASN A 114 31.77 18.53 11.89
N GLY A 115 31.02 17.65 11.24
CA GLY A 115 29.70 17.90 10.71
C GLY A 115 28.63 17.62 11.76
N THR A 116 27.65 18.51 11.84
CA THR A 116 26.33 18.21 12.39
C THR A 116 25.78 16.91 11.81
N GLU A 117 25.01 16.18 12.60
CA GLU A 117 24.23 15.02 12.17
C GLU A 117 23.53 15.35 10.83
N ALA A 118 23.95 14.69 9.76
CA ALA A 118 23.55 15.05 8.40
C ALA A 118 22.04 14.86 8.26
N ALA A 119 21.31 15.98 8.29
CA ALA A 119 19.86 15.99 8.40
C ALA A 119 19.25 15.08 7.33
N ALA A 120 18.47 14.08 7.76
CA ALA A 120 17.86 13.12 6.87
C ALA A 120 17.08 13.87 5.78
N LYS A 121 17.48 13.71 4.51
CA LYS A 121 16.81 14.42 3.42
C LYS A 121 15.45 13.75 3.17
N TYR A 122 14.43 14.33 3.78
CA TYR A 122 13.04 14.05 3.46
C TYR A 122 12.77 14.42 1.99
N VAL A 123 12.13 13.51 1.27
CA VAL A 123 11.77 13.66 -0.15
C VAL A 123 10.27 13.80 -0.24
N PHE A 124 9.79 14.94 -0.74
CA PHE A 124 8.37 15.28 -0.77
C PHE A 124 7.74 14.99 -2.13
N GLY A 125 6.48 14.55 -2.13
CA GLY A 125 5.77 14.15 -3.34
C GLY A 125 4.27 13.99 -3.17
N SER A 126 3.61 13.44 -4.18
CA SER A 126 2.20 13.06 -4.14
C SER A 126 1.96 11.77 -4.90
N ASP A 127 0.93 11.03 -4.48
CA ASP A 127 0.35 9.95 -5.27
C ASP A 127 -0.92 10.41 -5.97
N SER A 128 -1.13 10.03 -7.23
CA SER A 128 -2.34 10.27 -8.05
C SER A 128 -2.91 11.70 -8.14
N ALA A 129 -2.36 12.68 -7.42
CA ALA A 129 -2.98 13.97 -7.14
C ALA A 129 -2.93 14.95 -8.32
N SER A 130 -3.91 15.85 -8.34
CA SER A 130 -3.98 16.93 -9.34
C SER A 130 -3.03 18.08 -9.01
N SER A 131 -2.89 18.47 -7.73
CA SER A 131 -1.99 19.52 -7.27
C SER A 131 -0.55 19.02 -7.03
N ALA A 132 0.37 19.97 -6.83
CA ALA A 132 1.67 19.70 -6.23
C ALA A 132 1.51 19.52 -4.71
N ASN A 133 2.37 18.70 -4.10
CA ASN A 133 2.58 18.76 -2.65
C ASN A 133 3.27 20.10 -2.30
N PRO A 134 2.75 20.87 -1.31
CA PRO A 134 3.26 22.20 -0.96
C PRO A 134 4.67 22.22 -0.33
N LYS A 135 5.29 21.05 -0.13
CA LYS A 135 6.66 20.89 0.39
C LYS A 135 7.68 20.48 -0.67
N GLY A 136 7.24 19.99 -1.84
CA GLY A 136 8.11 19.58 -2.95
C GLY A 136 7.46 18.57 -3.90
N GLU A 137 8.01 18.46 -5.11
CA GLU A 137 7.55 17.54 -6.18
C GLU A 137 8.65 16.55 -6.60
N GLU A 138 9.50 16.14 -5.65
CA GLU A 138 10.67 15.29 -5.93
C GLU A 138 10.30 13.81 -6.12
N LEU A 139 9.26 13.37 -5.40
CA LEU A 139 8.65 12.05 -5.41
C LEU A 139 7.30 12.10 -6.15
N TYR A 140 6.97 11.05 -6.90
CA TYR A 140 5.64 10.84 -7.45
C TYR A 140 5.27 9.36 -7.45
N LEU A 141 4.03 9.03 -7.06
CA LEU A 141 3.50 7.67 -7.12
C LEU A 141 2.26 7.61 -8.02
N GLY A 142 2.35 6.92 -9.15
CA GLY A 142 1.28 6.90 -10.16
C GLY A 142 0.51 5.59 -10.18
N LYS A 143 -0.83 5.66 -10.28
CA LYS A 143 -1.68 4.46 -10.36
C LYS A 143 -1.58 3.81 -11.73
N LEU A 144 -1.03 2.61 -11.78
CA LEU A 144 -0.86 1.81 -12.99
C LEU A 144 -2.18 1.13 -13.43
N GLY A 145 -3.02 0.76 -12.47
CA GLY A 145 -4.30 0.09 -12.72
C GLY A 145 -4.90 -0.57 -11.48
N TYR A 146 -5.91 -1.41 -11.72
CA TYR A 146 -6.61 -2.19 -10.71
C TYR A 146 -7.23 -3.46 -11.30
N GLY A 147 -7.20 -4.58 -10.58
CA GLY A 147 -7.88 -5.81 -11.04
C GLY A 147 -7.43 -6.30 -12.42
N SER A 148 -8.36 -6.34 -13.37
CA SER A 148 -8.10 -6.68 -14.78
C SER A 148 -7.89 -5.45 -15.69
N LYS A 149 -7.91 -4.22 -15.13
CA LYS A 149 -7.89 -2.96 -15.88
C LYS A 149 -6.58 -2.21 -15.67
N VAL A 150 -5.84 -2.04 -16.75
CA VAL A 150 -4.74 -1.06 -16.85
C VAL A 150 -5.34 0.35 -16.92
N GLN A 151 -4.72 1.32 -16.25
CA GLN A 151 -5.10 2.74 -16.30
C GLN A 151 -3.97 3.67 -16.76
N PHE A 152 -2.71 3.23 -16.70
CA PHE A 152 -1.58 3.93 -17.32
C PHE A 152 -1.50 3.64 -18.82
N ASP A 153 -1.47 4.70 -19.62
CA ASP A 153 -1.26 4.67 -21.06
C ASP A 153 0.16 5.17 -21.37
N ALA A 154 0.96 4.29 -21.98
CA ALA A 154 2.33 4.59 -22.36
C ALA A 154 2.45 5.52 -23.58
N SER A 155 1.38 5.71 -24.37
CA SER A 155 1.41 6.60 -25.54
C SER A 155 1.31 8.09 -25.17
N THR A 156 0.55 8.43 -24.12
CA THR A 156 0.54 9.76 -23.49
C THR A 156 1.45 9.89 -22.27
N GLY A 157 1.94 8.77 -21.73
CA GLY A 157 2.67 8.71 -20.46
C GLY A 157 1.83 9.08 -19.24
N SER A 158 0.50 9.01 -19.35
CA SER A 158 -0.46 9.47 -18.34
C SER A 158 -1.54 8.41 -18.08
N GLY A 159 -2.61 8.77 -17.37
CA GLY A 159 -3.71 7.87 -17.03
C GLY A 159 -4.72 8.57 -16.13
N ILE A 160 -5.88 7.94 -15.91
CA ILE A 160 -6.99 8.54 -15.13
C ILE A 160 -6.54 9.00 -13.73
N TYR A 161 -5.61 8.25 -13.12
CA TYR A 161 -4.95 8.57 -11.86
C TYR A 161 -3.42 8.51 -11.99
N PHE A 162 -2.90 8.95 -13.16
CA PHE A 162 -1.48 9.07 -13.42
C PHE A 162 -1.19 10.40 -14.14
N SER A 163 -0.56 11.33 -13.43
CA SER A 163 -0.26 12.68 -13.94
C SER A 163 1.12 12.73 -14.56
N SER A 164 1.19 12.77 -15.89
CA SER A 164 2.44 12.87 -16.63
C SER A 164 3.25 14.11 -16.24
N ALA A 165 2.58 15.25 -15.99
CA ALA A 165 3.22 16.48 -15.54
C ALA A 165 3.92 16.37 -14.17
N ARG A 166 3.41 15.52 -13.26
CA ARG A 166 4.07 15.26 -11.95
C ARG A 166 5.23 14.28 -12.13
N ALA A 167 5.03 13.18 -12.87
CA ALA A 167 6.09 12.22 -13.19
C ALA A 167 7.26 12.83 -13.99
N GLN A 168 6.99 13.83 -14.84
CA GLN A 168 8.01 14.60 -15.55
C GLN A 168 8.83 15.53 -14.63
N LYS A 169 8.25 16.06 -13.55
CA LYS A 169 8.98 16.87 -12.56
C LYS A 169 9.77 16.02 -11.56
N ALA A 170 9.20 14.89 -11.15
CA ALA A 170 9.78 14.04 -10.13
C ALA A 170 11.17 13.50 -10.52
N SER A 171 12.01 13.34 -9.50
CA SER A 171 13.28 12.59 -9.55
C SER A 171 13.07 11.11 -9.21
N TYR A 172 12.01 10.80 -8.45
CA TYR A 172 11.69 9.45 -7.97
C TYR A 172 10.25 9.11 -8.34
N VAL A 173 10.07 8.27 -9.37
CA VAL A 173 8.75 7.82 -9.85
C VAL A 173 8.53 6.37 -9.41
N TYR A 174 7.44 6.12 -8.70
CA TYR A 174 6.96 4.77 -8.36
C TYR A 174 5.63 4.51 -9.06
N GLY A 175 5.35 3.23 -9.33
CA GLY A 175 4.05 2.78 -9.82
C GLY A 175 3.32 1.97 -8.77
N TYR A 176 2.01 2.15 -8.63
CA TYR A 176 1.19 1.36 -7.71
C TYR A 176 0.00 0.68 -8.40
N TRP A 177 -0.47 -0.42 -7.82
CA TRP A 177 -1.59 -1.21 -8.32
C TRP A 177 -2.61 -1.48 -7.22
N PHE A 178 -3.85 -1.06 -7.43
CA PHE A 178 -4.93 -1.27 -6.47
C PHE A 178 -5.40 -2.72 -6.51
N LEU A 179 -5.26 -3.41 -5.38
CA LEU A 179 -5.53 -4.82 -5.25
C LEU A 179 -7.03 -5.03 -5.04
N THR A 180 -7.70 -5.54 -6.07
CA THR A 180 -9.16 -5.77 -6.06
C THR A 180 -9.49 -7.26 -5.94
N GLY A 181 -10.76 -7.60 -5.74
CA GLY A 181 -11.20 -8.98 -5.43
C GLY A 181 -10.76 -9.44 -4.02
N ILE A 182 -10.22 -8.53 -3.21
CA ILE A 182 -10.24 -8.64 -1.76
C ILE A 182 -11.70 -8.93 -1.34
N GLN A 183 -11.87 -9.78 -0.33
CA GLN A 183 -13.07 -10.48 0.14
C GLN A 183 -13.63 -11.55 -0.81
N LYS A 184 -13.55 -11.39 -2.14
CA LYS A 184 -13.92 -12.45 -3.10
C LYS A 184 -13.26 -12.27 -4.46
N ALA A 185 -12.44 -13.24 -4.88
CA ALA A 185 -11.92 -13.31 -6.24
C ALA A 185 -13.04 -13.44 -7.31
N PRO A 186 -12.80 -13.06 -8.57
CA PRO A 186 -13.78 -13.21 -9.65
C PRO A 186 -14.33 -14.64 -9.76
N SER A 187 -15.58 -14.76 -10.20
CA SER A 187 -16.25 -16.07 -10.33
C SER A 187 -15.42 -17.03 -11.19
N ARG A 188 -15.31 -18.29 -10.74
CA ARG A 188 -14.46 -19.36 -11.33
C ARG A 188 -12.94 -19.12 -11.25
N THR A 189 -12.46 -18.05 -10.61
CA THR A 189 -11.04 -17.78 -10.37
C THR A 189 -10.69 -17.98 -8.88
N SER A 190 -9.56 -18.64 -8.58
CA SER A 190 -9.09 -18.79 -7.19
C SER A 190 -8.38 -17.53 -6.70
N ALA A 191 -8.38 -17.31 -5.39
CA ALA A 191 -7.69 -16.18 -4.75
C ALA A 191 -6.21 -16.06 -5.19
N SER A 192 -5.43 -17.14 -5.11
CA SER A 192 -4.03 -17.15 -5.56
C SER A 192 -3.87 -16.92 -7.07
N GLU A 193 -4.80 -17.38 -7.91
CA GLU A 193 -4.73 -17.12 -9.36
C GLU A 193 -5.04 -15.65 -9.67
N TRP A 194 -6.05 -15.08 -9.00
CA TRP A 194 -6.40 -13.67 -9.16
C TRP A 194 -5.27 -12.73 -8.71
N GLY A 195 -4.55 -13.08 -7.64
CA GLY A 195 -3.34 -12.37 -7.23
C GLY A 195 -2.23 -12.37 -8.29
N ARG A 196 -1.98 -13.53 -8.94
CA ARG A 196 -1.02 -13.64 -10.06
C ARG A 196 -1.45 -12.82 -11.28
N GLN A 197 -2.73 -12.85 -11.64
CA GLN A 197 -3.25 -12.10 -12.80
C GLN A 197 -3.08 -10.59 -12.61
N GLN A 198 -3.42 -10.06 -11.44
CA GLN A 198 -3.19 -8.66 -11.09
C GLN A 198 -1.69 -8.30 -11.13
N ALA A 199 -0.81 -9.14 -10.57
CA ALA A 199 0.64 -8.89 -10.58
C ALA A 199 1.26 -8.93 -11.99
N LYS A 200 0.77 -9.82 -12.87
CA LYS A 200 1.19 -9.89 -14.27
C LYS A 200 0.84 -8.63 -15.05
N LEU A 201 -0.34 -8.06 -14.81
CA LEU A 201 -0.74 -6.77 -15.39
C LEU A 201 0.05 -5.60 -14.78
N ALA A 202 0.23 -5.58 -13.46
CA ALA A 202 1.01 -4.56 -12.77
C ALA A 202 2.47 -4.51 -13.27
N LEU A 203 3.14 -5.66 -13.38
CA LEU A 203 4.51 -5.75 -13.90
C LEU A 203 4.61 -5.31 -15.36
N LYS A 204 3.71 -5.77 -16.24
CA LYS A 204 3.69 -5.33 -17.65
C LYS A 204 3.51 -3.81 -17.77
N THR A 205 2.66 -3.23 -16.92
CA THR A 205 2.36 -1.79 -16.92
C THR A 205 3.51 -0.98 -16.31
N TYR A 206 4.18 -1.51 -15.29
CA TYR A 206 5.39 -0.93 -14.71
C TYR A 206 6.54 -0.85 -15.73
N GLU A 207 6.78 -1.92 -16.49
CA GLU A 207 7.80 -1.91 -17.55
C GLU A 207 7.44 -0.91 -18.68
N ALA A 208 6.15 -0.76 -19.00
CA ALA A 208 5.70 0.29 -19.91
C ALA A 208 5.94 1.72 -19.36
N MET A 209 5.68 1.96 -18.07
CA MET A 209 6.00 3.23 -17.40
C MET A 209 7.51 3.49 -17.37
N LYS A 210 8.32 2.46 -17.11
CA LYS A 210 9.79 2.49 -17.12
C LYS A 210 10.37 2.82 -18.49
N ASN A 211 9.73 2.39 -19.58
CA ASN A 211 10.11 2.78 -20.94
C ASN A 211 9.81 4.27 -21.23
N VAL A 212 8.78 4.85 -20.60
CA VAL A 212 8.44 6.29 -20.76
C VAL A 212 9.31 7.19 -19.87
N TYR A 213 9.55 6.79 -18.61
CA TYR A 213 10.18 7.65 -17.59
C TYR A 213 11.64 7.30 -17.25
N GLY A 214 12.17 6.20 -17.81
CA GLY A 214 13.57 5.82 -17.73
C GLY A 214 14.12 5.73 -16.30
N SER A 215 15.29 6.32 -16.08
CA SER A 215 16.03 6.27 -14.80
C SER A 215 15.36 6.97 -13.61
N LYS A 216 14.23 7.66 -13.82
CA LYS A 216 13.39 8.18 -12.74
C LYS A 216 12.62 7.08 -12.03
N VAL A 217 12.26 6.03 -12.76
CA VAL A 217 11.46 4.91 -12.25
C VAL A 217 12.28 4.08 -11.27
N ARG A 218 11.69 3.84 -10.10
CA ARG A 218 12.32 3.13 -8.99
C ARG A 218 11.92 1.65 -8.97
N PRO A 219 12.77 0.74 -8.45
CA PRO A 219 12.58 -0.71 -8.59
C PRO A 219 11.57 -1.29 -7.60
N VAL A 220 10.45 -0.58 -7.36
CA VAL A 220 9.37 -1.01 -6.47
C VAL A 220 8.01 -0.75 -7.13
N ILE A 221 7.16 -1.77 -7.13
CA ILE A 221 5.74 -1.68 -7.47
C ILE A 221 4.97 -1.78 -6.15
N PHE A 222 4.25 -0.73 -5.77
CA PHE A 222 3.43 -0.74 -4.56
C PHE A 222 2.11 -1.48 -4.80
N ILE A 223 1.79 -2.39 -3.89
CA ILE A 223 0.49 -3.05 -3.80
C ILE A 223 -0.39 -2.19 -2.91
N ASP A 224 -1.39 -1.55 -3.48
CA ASP A 224 -2.37 -0.70 -2.79
C ASP A 224 -3.50 -1.60 -2.24
N VAL A 225 -3.57 -1.74 -0.91
CA VAL A 225 -4.39 -2.73 -0.19
C VAL A 225 -5.39 -2.03 0.74
N GLU A 226 -6.52 -1.60 0.19
CA GLU A 226 -7.59 -0.94 0.96
C GLU A 226 -8.97 -1.57 0.76
N SER A 227 -9.91 -1.26 1.66
CA SER A 227 -11.30 -1.74 1.53
C SER A 227 -12.03 -0.97 0.43
N ALA A 228 -12.49 -1.70 -0.59
CA ALA A 228 -13.30 -1.13 -1.67
C ALA A 228 -14.79 -1.15 -1.29
N LEU A 229 -15.53 -0.11 -1.65
CA LEU A 229 -16.97 0.05 -1.41
C LEU A 229 -17.86 -0.89 -2.27
N THR A 230 -17.37 -2.08 -2.65
CA THR A 230 -17.97 -2.97 -3.66
C THR A 230 -18.81 -4.11 -3.07
N GLY A 231 -19.60 -3.83 -2.01
CA GLY A 231 -20.55 -4.78 -1.41
C GLY A 231 -19.90 -5.82 -0.49
N MET A 232 -19.50 -5.39 0.71
CA MET A 232 -18.53 -6.10 1.55
C MET A 232 -19.09 -7.29 2.36
N LYS A 233 -18.24 -8.29 2.56
CA LYS A 233 -18.18 -9.11 3.78
C LYS A 233 -16.78 -9.00 4.38
N ASP A 234 -16.64 -8.14 5.37
CA ASP A 234 -15.38 -7.94 6.07
C ASP A 234 -14.90 -9.23 6.76
N ASN A 235 -13.58 -9.33 6.96
CA ASN A 235 -12.90 -10.43 7.66
C ASN A 235 -12.67 -11.76 6.90
N ASP A 236 -12.88 -11.89 5.58
CA ASP A 236 -12.28 -13.03 4.82
C ASP A 236 -10.78 -12.83 4.62
N PHE A 237 -10.04 -12.91 5.71
CA PHE A 237 -8.59 -12.78 5.72
C PHE A 237 -7.89 -13.90 4.93
N ALA A 238 -8.53 -15.05 4.71
CA ALA A 238 -7.94 -16.18 4.00
C ALA A 238 -7.84 -15.90 2.50
N ASN A 239 -8.94 -15.49 1.86
CA ASN A 239 -8.96 -15.01 0.48
C ASN A 239 -7.98 -13.84 0.30
N ASN A 240 -7.97 -12.89 1.22
CA ASN A 240 -7.22 -11.64 1.08
C ASN A 240 -5.70 -11.87 1.13
N ARG A 241 -5.24 -12.63 2.13
CA ARG A 241 -3.84 -13.04 2.25
C ARG A 241 -3.41 -13.93 1.08
N SER A 242 -4.32 -14.75 0.52
CA SER A 242 -4.03 -15.58 -0.66
C SER A 242 -3.81 -14.76 -1.93
N ILE A 243 -4.67 -13.77 -2.21
CA ILE A 243 -4.49 -12.82 -3.33
C ILE A 243 -3.18 -12.03 -3.16
N TYR A 244 -2.99 -11.41 -2.00
CA TYR A 244 -1.83 -10.57 -1.72
C TYR A 244 -0.51 -11.35 -1.79
N ASN A 245 -0.40 -12.52 -1.14
CA ASN A 245 0.82 -13.31 -1.19
C ASN A 245 1.12 -13.84 -2.59
N ALA A 246 0.10 -14.18 -3.39
CA ALA A 246 0.31 -14.57 -4.77
C ALA A 246 0.82 -13.41 -5.63
N PHE A 247 0.36 -12.18 -5.38
CA PHE A 247 0.88 -10.97 -6.05
C PHE A 247 2.35 -10.71 -5.67
N VAL A 248 2.64 -10.69 -4.36
CA VAL A 248 4.00 -10.51 -3.80
C VAL A 248 4.98 -11.56 -4.34
N ASN A 249 4.58 -12.83 -4.36
CA ASN A 249 5.42 -13.92 -4.83
C ASN A 249 5.64 -13.87 -6.35
N TYR A 250 4.62 -13.46 -7.13
CA TYR A 250 4.77 -13.25 -8.57
C TYR A 250 5.82 -12.16 -8.86
N LEU A 251 5.78 -11.02 -8.16
CA LEU A 251 6.81 -9.99 -8.33
C LEU A 251 8.20 -10.44 -7.87
N LYS A 252 8.30 -11.18 -6.75
CA LYS A 252 9.60 -11.75 -6.30
C LYS A 252 10.19 -12.76 -7.29
N GLN A 253 9.35 -13.51 -8.02
CA GLN A 253 9.80 -14.53 -8.97
C GLN A 253 10.05 -13.99 -10.38
N TYR A 254 9.25 -13.01 -10.84
CA TYR A 254 9.23 -12.57 -12.24
C TYR A 254 9.53 -11.08 -12.45
N GLY A 255 9.72 -10.29 -11.39
CA GLY A 255 9.78 -8.81 -11.45
C GLY A 255 10.99 -8.19 -12.15
N GLN A 256 11.97 -8.99 -12.63
CA GLN A 256 13.15 -8.53 -13.40
C GLN A 256 13.89 -7.32 -12.77
N GLY A 257 13.99 -7.29 -11.44
CA GLY A 257 14.63 -6.23 -10.65
C GLY A 257 13.64 -5.35 -9.89
N ALA A 258 12.39 -5.25 -10.34
CA ALA A 258 11.31 -4.65 -9.56
C ALA A 258 10.90 -5.55 -8.39
N LYS A 259 10.64 -4.95 -7.23
CA LYS A 259 10.24 -5.62 -5.98
C LYS A 259 8.80 -5.23 -5.62
N PRO A 260 8.08 -6.07 -4.87
CA PRO A 260 6.82 -5.66 -4.25
C PRO A 260 7.08 -4.72 -3.07
N GLY A 261 6.37 -3.58 -3.03
CA GLY A 261 6.14 -2.76 -1.84
C GLY A 261 4.67 -2.83 -1.42
N THR A 262 4.30 -2.30 -0.25
CA THR A 262 2.90 -2.33 0.24
C THR A 262 2.43 -0.97 0.72
N TYR A 263 1.21 -0.62 0.34
CA TYR A 263 0.44 0.54 0.82
C TYR A 263 -0.85 0.13 1.51
N SER A 264 -1.16 0.82 2.62
CA SER A 264 -2.45 0.77 3.33
C SER A 264 -2.45 1.81 4.46
N SER A 265 -3.64 2.24 4.92
CA SER A 265 -3.78 2.78 6.29
C SER A 265 -3.80 1.69 7.37
N THR A 266 -3.56 2.05 8.63
CA THR A 266 -3.68 1.13 9.78
C THR A 266 -5.10 0.57 9.94
N GLY A 267 -6.13 1.36 9.61
CA GLY A 267 -7.52 0.91 9.61
C GLY A 267 -7.78 -0.11 8.49
N ASN A 268 -7.42 0.23 7.25
CA ASN A 268 -7.64 -0.65 6.10
C ASN A 268 -6.88 -1.98 6.22
N TRP A 269 -5.65 -1.99 6.74
CA TRP A 269 -4.92 -3.24 6.93
C TRP A 269 -5.59 -4.14 7.95
N LYS A 270 -6.07 -3.58 9.07
CA LYS A 270 -6.78 -4.37 10.09
C LYS A 270 -8.09 -4.95 9.57
N LEU A 271 -8.83 -4.20 8.74
CA LEU A 271 -10.11 -4.63 8.15
C LEU A 271 -9.91 -5.67 7.02
N THR A 272 -8.86 -5.54 6.20
CA THR A 272 -8.63 -6.41 5.04
C THR A 272 -7.72 -7.60 5.32
N MET A 273 -6.72 -7.45 6.20
CA MET A 273 -5.67 -8.45 6.45
C MET A 273 -5.60 -8.92 7.91
N GLY A 274 -6.15 -8.16 8.86
CA GLY A 274 -6.07 -8.45 10.30
C GLY A 274 -4.64 -8.30 10.82
N ASP A 275 -4.23 -9.14 11.77
CA ASP A 275 -2.87 -9.13 12.36
C ASP A 275 -1.79 -9.76 11.46
N PHE A 276 -2.01 -9.78 10.14
CA PHE A 276 -1.08 -10.37 9.17
C PHE A 276 0.12 -9.46 8.89
N SER A 277 1.30 -10.06 8.78
CA SER A 277 2.54 -9.34 8.47
C SER A 277 2.82 -9.34 6.96
N PRO A 278 2.90 -8.17 6.30
CA PRO A 278 3.26 -8.11 4.89
C PRO A 278 4.70 -8.58 4.63
N SER A 279 4.94 -9.23 3.50
CA SER A 279 6.27 -9.72 3.10
C SER A 279 7.00 -8.76 2.14
N THR A 280 7.02 -7.46 2.45
CA THR A 280 7.67 -6.39 1.65
C THR A 280 8.59 -5.49 2.49
N PRO A 281 9.57 -6.06 3.23
CA PRO A 281 10.42 -5.29 4.13
C PRO A 281 11.24 -4.22 3.38
N GLY A 282 11.41 -3.06 4.01
CA GLY A 282 12.09 -1.90 3.45
C GLY A 282 11.36 -1.19 2.31
N ALA A 283 10.08 -1.51 2.05
CA ALA A 283 9.26 -0.95 0.97
C ALA A 283 7.81 -0.71 1.43
N TYR A 284 7.64 0.04 2.53
CA TYR A 284 6.33 0.33 3.13
C TYR A 284 5.90 1.79 2.93
N TRP A 285 4.63 1.97 2.60
CA TRP A 285 3.99 3.26 2.40
C TRP A 285 2.72 3.33 3.24
N LEU A 286 2.72 4.17 4.28
CA LEU A 286 1.65 4.20 5.30
C LEU A 286 0.74 5.42 5.11
N ALA A 287 -0.57 5.20 5.04
CA ALA A 287 -1.57 6.26 5.12
C ALA A 287 -1.98 6.52 6.58
N HIS A 288 -1.77 7.74 7.07
CA HIS A 288 -2.22 8.14 8.41
C HIS A 288 -2.35 9.66 8.53
N TYR A 289 -3.58 10.17 8.43
CA TYR A 289 -3.84 11.61 8.35
C TYR A 289 -4.11 12.21 9.75
N PRO A 290 -3.44 13.30 10.16
CA PRO A 290 -3.74 14.03 11.39
C PRO A 290 -4.88 15.04 11.26
N GLY A 291 -5.58 15.07 10.11
CA GLY A 291 -6.64 16.04 9.78
C GLY A 291 -6.09 17.22 8.99
N ASP A 292 -5.50 18.19 9.69
CA ASP A 292 -4.78 19.30 9.06
C ASP A 292 -3.37 18.85 8.60
N ILE A 293 -2.76 19.59 7.66
CA ILE A 293 -1.37 19.34 7.24
C ILE A 293 -0.42 19.64 8.42
N PRO A 294 0.37 18.68 8.91
CA PRO A 294 1.23 18.87 10.07
C PRO A 294 2.45 19.73 9.74
N SER A 295 2.95 20.44 10.76
CA SER A 295 4.16 21.26 10.67
C SER A 295 5.45 20.40 10.71
N ASP A 296 5.46 19.38 11.56
CA ASP A 296 6.50 18.35 11.60
C ASP A 296 6.20 17.24 10.59
N LEU A 297 7.08 17.09 9.59
CA LEU A 297 7.05 16.02 8.58
C LEU A 297 8.31 15.14 8.68
N THR A 298 8.84 14.96 9.90
CA THR A 298 9.99 14.10 10.19
C THR A 298 9.56 12.75 10.77
N THR A 299 10.47 11.77 10.80
CA THR A 299 10.22 10.46 11.43
C THR A 299 9.91 10.52 12.93
N SER A 300 10.09 11.68 13.57
CA SER A 300 9.74 11.93 14.97
C SER A 300 8.22 12.10 15.17
N ASN A 301 7.49 12.46 14.12
CA ASN A 301 6.05 12.64 14.18
C ASN A 301 5.35 11.32 14.54
N SER A 302 4.46 11.36 15.55
CA SER A 302 3.73 10.19 16.06
C SER A 302 2.77 9.56 15.06
N TYR A 303 2.34 10.29 14.03
CA TYR A 303 1.53 9.77 12.94
C TYR A 303 2.36 8.93 11.95
N TRP A 304 3.67 9.19 11.83
CA TRP A 304 4.58 8.38 11.00
C TRP A 304 4.95 7.05 11.70
N GLY A 305 3.98 6.13 11.76
CA GLY A 305 4.09 4.86 12.47
C GLY A 305 4.96 3.79 11.80
N ASN A 306 4.97 2.61 12.43
CA ASN A 306 5.38 1.36 11.79
C ASN A 306 4.27 0.87 10.85
N PHE A 307 4.64 0.16 9.79
CA PHE A 307 3.63 -0.44 8.92
C PHE A 307 2.87 -1.56 9.67
N PRO A 308 1.53 -1.63 9.57
CA PRO A 308 0.70 -2.64 10.24
C PRO A 308 1.21 -4.08 10.10
N GLY A 309 1.19 -4.82 11.22
CA GLY A 309 1.72 -6.18 11.28
C GLY A 309 3.26 -6.29 11.25
N THR A 310 3.99 -5.17 11.35
CA THR A 310 5.47 -5.14 11.33
C THR A 310 6.06 -4.34 12.51
N ASN A 311 7.37 -4.45 12.68
CA ASN A 311 8.17 -3.57 13.55
C ASN A 311 8.99 -2.53 12.75
N GLU A 312 8.70 -2.34 11.46
CA GLU A 312 9.47 -1.48 10.54
C GLU A 312 8.73 -0.14 10.33
N LYS A 313 9.44 0.99 10.55
CA LYS A 313 8.90 2.33 10.27
C LYS A 313 8.74 2.47 8.75
N ALA A 314 7.54 2.85 8.30
CA ALA A 314 7.26 2.94 6.87
C ALA A 314 8.21 3.94 6.18
N GLU A 315 8.81 3.56 5.05
CA GLU A 315 9.69 4.42 4.25
C GLU A 315 9.00 5.71 3.80
N ILE A 316 7.74 5.60 3.41
CA ILE A 316 6.90 6.69 2.91
C ILE A 316 5.68 6.85 3.84
N TRP A 317 5.33 8.09 4.16
CA TRP A 317 4.11 8.46 4.88
C TRP A 317 3.26 9.40 4.04
N GLN A 318 2.06 8.93 3.70
CA GLN A 318 0.99 9.75 3.12
C GLN A 318 0.29 10.46 4.29
N TYR A 319 0.63 11.74 4.46
CA TYR A 319 0.30 12.53 5.65
C TYR A 319 -0.98 13.35 5.50
N TYR A 320 -1.50 13.46 4.28
CA TYR A 320 -2.73 14.16 3.94
C TYR A 320 -3.36 13.47 2.74
N GLY A 321 -4.69 13.47 2.67
CA GLY A 321 -5.44 12.89 1.55
C GLY A 321 -6.87 13.39 1.42
N GLY A 322 -7.50 13.13 0.27
CA GLY A 322 -8.89 13.46 -0.01
C GLY A 322 -9.13 13.93 -1.45
N THR A 323 -8.84 15.21 -1.74
CA THR A 323 -8.85 15.76 -3.12
C THR A 323 -7.44 15.74 -3.74
N ASN A 324 -6.42 15.76 -2.89
CA ASN A 324 -5.02 15.62 -3.27
C ASN A 324 -4.33 14.89 -2.13
N ASP A 325 -3.52 13.91 -2.46
CA ASP A 325 -2.86 13.02 -1.52
C ASP A 325 -1.37 13.34 -1.51
N TYR A 326 -0.77 13.51 -0.32
CA TYR A 326 0.56 14.10 -0.15
C TYR A 326 1.48 13.20 0.69
N ASP A 327 2.69 13.00 0.16
CA ASP A 327 3.68 12.08 0.69
C ASP A 327 4.96 12.76 1.15
N VAL A 328 5.60 12.13 2.13
CA VAL A 328 7.00 12.35 2.49
C VAL A 328 7.70 11.01 2.67
N ALA A 329 8.91 10.87 2.12
CA ALA A 329 9.76 9.70 2.31
C ALA A 329 11.00 10.09 3.14
N TRP A 330 11.30 9.33 4.21
CA TRP A 330 12.54 9.49 5.00
C TRP A 330 13.70 8.67 4.44
N LYS A 331 13.35 7.65 3.66
CA LYS A 331 14.20 6.67 2.99
C LYS A 331 13.45 6.26 1.72
N LEU A 332 14.15 6.12 0.61
CA LEU A 332 13.58 5.69 -0.67
C LEU A 332 13.76 4.16 -0.85
N PRO A 333 12.68 3.40 -1.13
CA PRO A 333 12.74 1.96 -1.46
C PRO A 333 13.47 1.58 -2.76
#